data_AF-A0A955HA17-F1
#
_entry.id   AF-A0A955HA17-F1
#
_cell.length_a   1.000
_cell.length_b   1.000
_cell.length_c   1.000
_cell.angle_alpha   90.00
_cell.angle_beta   90.00
_cell.angle_gamma   90.00
#
_symmetry.space_group_name_H-M   'P 1'
#
loop_
_entity.id
_entity.type
_entity.pdbx_description
1 polymer ?
#
loop_
_entity_poly.entity_id
_entity_poly.type
_entity_poly.pdbx_seq_one_letter_code
_entity_poly.pdbx_strand_id
1 'polypeptide(L)'
;MTREAKDVVAVGKLVLAFARVERMTFHEDGVTPESDTDHTVMLSVCACALAKKWYPKLDVGLIAQLAIVHDLVEAYAGDTDSFAPSVSDREIKAEREAAALKRLEAEFGEGLSWIPATIKQFEVLDTPEARFVKTVDKVMPKITHLLNEGSTWKKRGYD
;
A
#
# COMPACT_ATOMS: atom_id res chain seq x y z
N MET A 1 13.98 -28.05 -3.84
CA MET A 1 13.21 -27.27 -2.84
C MET A 1 11.85 -27.93 -2.64
N THR A 2 11.43 -28.07 -1.39
CA THR A 2 10.06 -28.49 -1.04
C THR A 2 9.04 -27.43 -1.48
N ARG A 3 7.74 -27.74 -1.41
CA ARG A 3 6.67 -26.78 -1.76
C ARG A 3 6.74 -25.55 -0.86
N GLU A 4 6.89 -25.76 0.43
CA GLU A 4 6.98 -24.71 1.46
C GLU A 4 8.15 -23.77 1.19
N ALA A 5 9.31 -24.32 0.80
CA ALA A 5 10.46 -23.50 0.45
C ALA A 5 10.18 -22.63 -0.80
N LYS A 6 9.47 -23.16 -1.80
CA LYS A 6 9.09 -22.40 -3.00
C LYS A 6 8.16 -21.26 -2.65
N ASP A 7 7.19 -21.50 -1.78
CA ASP A 7 6.22 -20.51 -1.32
C ASP A 7 6.91 -19.35 -0.58
N VAL A 8 7.84 -19.66 0.35
CA VAL A 8 8.63 -18.64 1.05
C VAL A 8 9.45 -17.78 0.07
N VAL A 9 10.09 -18.41 -0.91
CA VAL A 9 10.88 -17.67 -1.92
C VAL A 9 9.97 -16.83 -2.83
N ALA A 10 8.78 -17.32 -3.18
CA ALA A 10 7.82 -16.58 -3.99
C ALA A 10 7.33 -15.31 -3.28
N VAL A 11 6.91 -15.44 -2.01
CA VAL A 11 6.51 -14.30 -1.19
C VAL A 11 7.67 -13.32 -1.01
N GLY A 12 8.87 -13.82 -0.71
CA GLY A 12 10.06 -12.97 -0.58
C GLY A 12 10.37 -12.18 -1.86
N LYS A 13 10.24 -12.79 -3.04
CA LYS A 13 10.41 -12.10 -4.32
C LYS A 13 9.37 -11.02 -4.55
N LEU A 14 8.10 -11.29 -4.23
CA LEU A 14 7.03 -10.30 -4.33
C LEU A 14 7.32 -9.08 -3.46
N VAL A 15 7.66 -9.30 -2.18
CA VAL A 15 7.95 -8.21 -1.24
C VAL A 15 9.20 -7.43 -1.65
N LEU A 16 10.25 -8.09 -2.16
CA LEU A 16 11.45 -7.41 -2.66
C LEU A 16 11.19 -6.61 -3.95
N ALA A 17 10.24 -7.03 -4.79
CA ALA A 17 9.82 -6.25 -5.95
C ALA A 17 9.04 -5.01 -5.50
N PHE A 18 8.11 -5.17 -4.56
CA PHE A 18 7.35 -4.09 -3.94
C PHE A 18 8.25 -3.05 -3.27
N ALA A 19 9.28 -3.49 -2.54
CA ALA A 19 10.24 -2.60 -1.86
C ALA A 19 11.05 -1.68 -2.80
N ARG A 20 11.02 -1.93 -4.11
CA ARG A 20 11.71 -1.10 -5.12
C ARG A 20 10.79 -0.11 -5.82
N VAL A 21 9.52 -0.09 -5.46
CA VAL A 21 8.57 0.87 -5.99
C VAL A 21 8.69 2.13 -5.13
N GLU A 22 9.22 3.18 -5.76
CA GLU A 22 9.39 4.49 -5.14
C GLU A 22 8.12 5.32 -5.30
N ARG A 23 7.74 6.01 -4.25
CA ARG A 23 6.63 6.96 -4.22
C ARG A 23 7.15 8.36 -4.50
N MET A 24 6.22 9.26 -4.78
CA MET A 24 6.55 10.69 -4.99
C MET A 24 6.80 11.47 -3.69
N THR A 25 6.48 10.87 -2.55
CA THR A 25 6.71 11.43 -1.22
C THR A 25 8.15 11.20 -0.78
N PHE A 26 8.61 12.02 0.15
CA PHE A 26 9.92 11.88 0.81
C PHE A 26 9.71 11.66 2.31
N HIS A 27 10.70 11.07 2.95
CA HIS A 27 10.79 10.97 4.41
C HIS A 27 10.85 12.37 5.05
N GLU A 28 10.87 12.42 6.38
CA GLU A 28 10.88 13.66 7.16
C GLU A 28 12.10 14.55 6.88
N ASP A 29 13.19 13.95 6.42
CA ASP A 29 14.41 14.67 6.02
C ASP A 29 14.24 15.50 4.72
N GLY A 30 13.17 15.26 3.97
CA GLY A 30 12.90 15.90 2.68
C GLY A 30 13.87 15.50 1.56
N VAL A 31 14.73 14.51 1.78
CA VAL A 31 15.79 14.05 0.86
C VAL A 31 15.56 12.61 0.44
N THR A 32 15.29 11.71 1.38
CA THR A 32 15.14 10.27 1.14
C THR A 32 13.77 9.98 0.52
N PRO A 33 13.70 9.43 -0.71
CA PRO A 33 12.44 8.99 -1.30
C PRO A 33 11.74 7.95 -0.42
N GLU A 34 10.41 8.04 -0.33
CA GLU A 34 9.60 7.02 0.35
C GLU A 34 9.33 5.87 -0.62
N SER A 35 9.67 4.64 -0.23
CA SER A 35 9.24 3.43 -0.96
C SER A 35 7.85 2.98 -0.53
N ASP A 36 7.18 2.14 -1.32
CA ASP A 36 5.90 1.56 -0.90
C ASP A 36 6.02 0.70 0.37
N THR A 37 7.20 0.11 0.62
CA THR A 37 7.45 -0.57 1.89
C THR A 37 7.55 0.39 3.08
N ASP A 38 8.15 1.57 2.90
CA ASP A 38 8.21 2.58 3.97
C ASP A 38 6.80 3.06 4.32
N HIS A 39 6.01 3.41 3.29
CA HIS A 39 4.60 3.82 3.44
C HIS A 39 3.78 2.73 4.12
N THR A 40 3.92 1.49 3.67
CA THR A 40 3.17 0.33 4.21
C THR A 40 3.51 0.06 5.67
N VAL A 41 4.79 0.18 6.06
CA VAL A 41 5.21 0.04 7.46
C VAL A 41 4.61 1.17 8.31
N MET A 42 4.74 2.42 7.86
CA MET A 42 4.17 3.57 8.58
C MET A 42 2.65 3.42 8.74
N LEU A 43 1.93 3.12 7.65
CA LEU A 43 0.48 2.89 7.65
C LEU A 43 0.10 1.79 8.63
N SER A 44 0.76 0.64 8.58
CA SER A 44 0.43 -0.51 9.42
C SER A 44 0.58 -0.19 10.90
N VAL A 45 1.70 0.45 11.28
CA VAL A 45 1.96 0.84 12.68
C VAL A 45 0.96 1.89 13.15
N CYS A 46 0.73 2.94 12.36
CA CYS A 46 -0.22 4.00 12.68
C CYS A 46 -1.64 3.46 12.79
N ALA A 47 -2.13 2.71 11.79
CA ALA A 47 -3.49 2.17 11.79
C ALA A 47 -3.73 1.27 13.02
N CYS A 48 -2.81 0.36 13.33
CA CYS A 48 -2.93 -0.51 14.49
C CYS A 48 -2.97 0.27 15.81
N ALA A 49 -2.06 1.23 15.99
CA ALA A 49 -1.96 2.02 17.22
C ALA A 49 -3.22 2.89 17.44
N LEU A 50 -3.68 3.58 16.40
CA LEU A 50 -4.84 4.47 16.48
C LEU A 50 -6.14 3.67 16.66
N ALA A 51 -6.29 2.54 15.95
CA ALA A 51 -7.43 1.63 16.13
C ALA A 51 -7.50 1.11 17.56
N LYS A 52 -6.38 0.59 18.09
CA LYS A 52 -6.33 0.05 19.45
C LYS A 52 -6.67 1.11 20.50
N LYS A 53 -6.25 2.36 20.29
CA LYS A 53 -6.44 3.46 21.25
C LYS A 53 -7.86 4.04 21.22
N TRP A 54 -8.44 4.21 20.04
CA TRP A 54 -9.66 5.02 19.87
C TRP A 54 -10.84 4.28 19.28
N TYR A 55 -10.61 3.12 18.65
CA TYR A 55 -11.63 2.33 17.97
C TYR A 55 -11.61 0.88 18.48
N PRO A 56 -11.86 0.64 19.79
CA PRO A 56 -11.66 -0.67 20.42
C PRO A 56 -12.58 -1.79 19.90
N LYS A 57 -13.57 -1.46 19.06
CA LYS A 57 -14.45 -2.42 18.40
C LYS A 57 -13.91 -2.94 17.07
N LEU A 58 -12.89 -2.29 16.49
CA LEU A 58 -12.27 -2.74 15.25
C LEU A 58 -11.31 -3.89 15.52
N ASP A 59 -11.26 -4.84 14.60
CA ASP A 59 -10.28 -5.92 14.64
C ASP A 59 -8.90 -5.41 14.19
N VAL A 60 -7.98 -5.25 15.15
CA VAL A 60 -6.61 -4.82 14.89
C VAL A 60 -5.84 -5.84 14.04
N GLY A 61 -6.13 -7.14 14.17
CA GLY A 61 -5.52 -8.18 13.35
C GLY A 61 -5.92 -8.07 11.89
N LEU A 62 -7.19 -7.80 11.62
CA LEU A 62 -7.67 -7.54 10.26
C LEU A 62 -7.11 -6.23 9.70
N ILE A 63 -7.04 -5.17 10.51
CA ILE A 63 -6.41 -3.90 10.13
C ILE A 63 -4.95 -4.11 9.71
N ALA A 64 -4.19 -4.88 10.48
CA ALA A 64 -2.79 -5.18 10.15
C ALA A 64 -2.68 -5.93 8.82
N GLN A 65 -3.54 -6.92 8.58
CA GLN A 65 -3.56 -7.68 7.32
C GLN A 65 -3.93 -6.81 6.13
N LEU A 66 -4.96 -5.97 6.26
CA LEU A 66 -5.36 -5.04 5.19
C LEU A 66 -4.26 -4.04 4.89
N ALA A 67 -3.69 -3.41 5.92
CA ALA A 67 -2.63 -2.41 5.75
C ALA A 67 -1.37 -2.98 5.11
N ILE A 68 -0.93 -4.18 5.51
CA ILE A 68 0.36 -4.71 5.03
C ILE A 68 0.33 -5.17 3.56
N VAL A 69 -0.86 -5.47 3.01
CA VAL A 69 -1.00 -5.96 1.63
C VAL A 69 -1.66 -4.98 0.68
N HIS A 70 -2.25 -3.88 1.17
CA HIS A 70 -3.16 -3.04 0.39
C HIS A 70 -2.60 -2.63 -0.99
N ASP A 71 -1.34 -2.22 -1.05
CA ASP A 71 -0.67 -1.76 -2.26
C ASP A 71 0.28 -2.82 -2.86
N LEU A 72 0.26 -4.09 -2.42
CA LEU A 72 1.15 -5.13 -2.99
C LEU A 72 0.96 -5.36 -4.50
N VAL A 73 -0.17 -4.92 -5.07
CA VAL A 73 -0.39 -4.88 -6.53
C VAL A 73 0.62 -3.98 -7.25
N GLU A 74 1.15 -2.96 -6.58
CA GLU A 74 2.11 -1.99 -7.13
C GLU A 74 3.47 -2.63 -7.43
N ALA A 75 3.77 -3.80 -6.84
CA ALA A 75 4.92 -4.63 -7.24
C ALA A 75 4.89 -5.01 -8.74
N TYR A 76 3.70 -5.01 -9.36
CA TYR A 76 3.51 -5.25 -10.79
C TYR A 76 2.97 -4.04 -11.55
N ALA A 77 2.10 -3.23 -10.94
CA ALA A 77 1.50 -2.06 -11.58
C ALA A 77 2.40 -0.81 -11.59
N GLY A 78 3.32 -0.73 -10.62
CA GLY A 78 4.04 0.48 -10.21
C GLY A 78 3.13 1.48 -9.48
N ASP A 79 3.71 2.34 -8.66
CA ASP A 79 2.98 3.46 -8.08
C ASP A 79 2.54 4.44 -9.18
N THR A 80 1.39 5.09 -8.98
CA THR A 80 0.86 6.08 -9.90
C THR A 80 0.55 7.35 -9.17
N ASP A 81 1.10 8.45 -9.70
CA ASP A 81 0.94 9.79 -9.15
C ASP A 81 -0.54 10.15 -8.95
N SER A 82 -0.89 10.42 -7.70
CA SER A 82 -2.23 10.84 -7.30
C SER A 82 -2.44 12.36 -7.39
N PHE A 83 -1.41 13.13 -7.74
CA PHE A 83 -1.51 14.58 -7.94
C PHE A 83 -2.18 14.91 -9.28
N ALA A 84 -3.47 15.23 -9.20
CA ALA A 84 -4.31 15.68 -10.33
C ALA A 84 -4.27 14.79 -11.60
N PRO A 85 -4.44 13.46 -11.49
CA PRO A 85 -4.50 12.60 -12.66
C PRO A 85 -5.71 12.97 -13.53
N SER A 86 -5.50 13.00 -14.85
CA SER A 86 -6.60 13.08 -15.81
C SER A 86 -7.53 11.88 -15.68
N VAL A 87 -8.74 11.95 -16.26
CA VAL A 87 -9.66 10.80 -16.26
C VAL A 87 -8.99 9.57 -16.89
N SER A 88 -8.28 9.76 -17.99
CA SER A 88 -7.52 8.71 -18.66
C SER A 88 -6.40 8.13 -17.78
N ASP A 89 -5.71 8.94 -16.98
CA ASP A 89 -4.65 8.43 -16.09
C ASP A 89 -5.22 7.52 -14.99
N ARG A 90 -6.43 7.83 -14.51
CA ARG A 90 -7.14 6.99 -13.52
C ARG A 90 -7.60 5.68 -14.13
N GLU A 91 -8.11 5.70 -15.36
CA GLU A 91 -8.53 4.48 -16.08
C GLU A 91 -7.33 3.58 -16.35
N ILE A 92 -6.22 4.15 -16.84
CA ILE A 92 -4.96 3.42 -17.07
C ILE A 92 -4.39 2.85 -15.76
N LYS A 93 -4.48 3.60 -14.65
CA LYS A 93 -4.10 3.09 -13.32
C LYS A 93 -4.94 1.87 -12.95
N ALA A 94 -6.26 1.99 -13.02
CA ALA A 94 -7.19 0.91 -12.66
C ALA A 94 -6.99 -0.34 -13.52
N GLU A 95 -6.72 -0.18 -14.81
CA GLU A 95 -6.40 -1.31 -15.72
C GLU A 95 -5.10 -2.03 -15.32
N ARG A 96 -4.06 -1.28 -14.98
CA ARG A 96 -2.77 -1.85 -14.52
C ARG A 96 -2.93 -2.58 -13.19
N GLU A 97 -3.63 -1.99 -12.23
CA GLU A 97 -3.91 -2.61 -10.92
C GLU A 97 -4.76 -3.89 -11.08
N ALA A 98 -5.79 -3.87 -11.92
CA ALA A 98 -6.61 -5.05 -12.19
C ALA A 98 -5.79 -6.19 -12.84
N ALA A 99 -4.89 -5.85 -13.78
CA ALA A 99 -3.98 -6.81 -14.37
C ALA A 99 -2.97 -7.37 -13.35
N ALA A 100 -2.44 -6.53 -12.47
CA ALA A 100 -1.55 -6.90 -11.38
C ALA A 100 -2.23 -7.83 -10.37
N LEU A 101 -3.47 -7.53 -9.99
CA LEU A 101 -4.27 -8.37 -9.09
C LEU A 101 -4.55 -9.75 -9.71
N LYS A 102 -4.94 -9.79 -11.00
CA LYS A 102 -5.13 -11.05 -11.72
C LYS A 102 -3.85 -11.89 -11.75
N ARG A 103 -2.69 -11.24 -11.88
CA ARG A 103 -1.40 -11.92 -11.80
C ARG A 103 -1.12 -12.46 -10.40
N LEU A 104 -1.38 -11.69 -9.35
CA LEU A 104 -1.27 -12.16 -7.97
C LEU A 104 -2.18 -13.36 -7.69
N GLU A 105 -3.40 -13.36 -8.21
CA GLU A 105 -4.31 -14.51 -8.12
C GLU A 105 -3.75 -15.76 -8.80
N ALA A 106 -3.15 -15.61 -9.98
CA ALA A 106 -2.55 -16.72 -10.70
C ALA A 106 -1.30 -17.27 -9.99
N GLU A 107 -0.49 -16.41 -9.37
CA GLU A 107 0.76 -16.80 -8.72
C GLU A 107 0.56 -17.31 -7.28
N PHE A 108 -0.39 -16.73 -6.53
CA PHE A 108 -0.56 -16.97 -5.09
C PHE A 108 -1.93 -17.56 -4.73
N GLY A 109 -2.89 -17.64 -5.65
CA GLY A 109 -4.24 -18.14 -5.39
C GLY A 109 -4.27 -19.59 -4.93
N GLU A 110 -3.29 -20.41 -5.30
CA GLU A 110 -3.15 -21.78 -4.81
C GLU A 110 -2.22 -21.86 -3.58
N GLY A 111 -2.81 -21.78 -2.39
CA GLY A 111 -2.11 -22.01 -1.11
C GLY A 111 -1.70 -20.75 -0.35
N LEU A 112 -1.64 -19.59 -1.01
CA LEU A 112 -1.39 -18.28 -0.40
C LEU A 112 -2.50 -17.27 -0.74
N SER A 113 -3.72 -17.77 -0.96
CA SER A 113 -4.88 -17.00 -1.44
C SER A 113 -5.26 -15.83 -0.53
N TRP A 114 -4.83 -15.85 0.73
CA TRP A 114 -5.04 -14.75 1.66
C TRP A 114 -4.49 -13.42 1.12
N ILE A 115 -3.39 -13.42 0.36
CA ILE A 115 -2.81 -12.19 -0.22
C ILE A 115 -3.80 -11.54 -1.21
N PRO A 116 -4.12 -12.16 -2.36
CA PRO A 116 -5.05 -11.56 -3.31
C PRO A 116 -6.47 -11.41 -2.76
N ALA A 117 -6.92 -12.29 -1.85
CA ALA A 117 -8.24 -12.16 -1.23
C ALA A 117 -8.34 -10.93 -0.31
N THR A 118 -7.29 -10.63 0.46
CA THR A 118 -7.27 -9.46 1.35
C THR A 118 -7.16 -8.17 0.56
N ILE A 119 -6.40 -8.15 -0.54
CA ILE A 119 -6.34 -7.01 -1.47
C ILE A 119 -7.74 -6.71 -2.03
N LYS A 120 -8.43 -7.73 -2.56
CA LYS A 120 -9.82 -7.58 -3.03
C LYS A 120 -10.76 -7.05 -1.95
N GLN A 121 -10.65 -7.58 -0.74
CA GLN A 121 -11.44 -7.12 0.39
C GLN A 121 -11.19 -5.63 0.68
N PHE A 122 -9.93 -5.20 0.60
CA PHE A 122 -9.57 -3.80 0.80
C PHE A 122 -10.14 -2.90 -0.30
N GLU A 123 -10.08 -3.31 -1.57
CA GLU A 123 -10.60 -2.54 -2.70
C GLU A 123 -12.11 -2.26 -2.59
N VAL A 124 -12.89 -3.23 -2.10
CA VAL A 124 -14.35 -3.11 -1.98
C VAL A 124 -14.77 -2.18 -0.83
N LEU A 125 -13.95 -2.08 0.23
CA LEU A 125 -14.20 -1.19 1.39
C LEU A 125 -15.51 -1.48 2.16
N ASP A 126 -16.01 -2.72 2.12
CA ASP A 126 -17.27 -3.10 2.78
C ASP A 126 -17.17 -3.19 4.30
N THR A 127 -15.98 -3.44 4.85
CA THR A 127 -15.77 -3.56 6.30
C THR A 127 -15.38 -2.22 6.94
N PRO A 128 -15.72 -1.98 8.22
CA PRO A 128 -15.26 -0.79 8.92
C PRO A 128 -13.74 -0.74 9.06
N GLU A 129 -13.05 -1.88 9.15
CA GLU A 129 -11.59 -1.99 9.16
C GLU A 129 -10.97 -1.52 7.84
N ALA A 130 -11.52 -1.94 6.69
CA ALA A 130 -11.01 -1.53 5.38
C ALA A 130 -11.18 -0.02 5.17
N ARG A 131 -12.35 0.53 5.54
CA ARG A 131 -12.58 1.99 5.50
C ARG A 131 -11.65 2.74 6.46
N PHE A 132 -11.38 2.16 7.62
CA PHE A 132 -10.46 2.75 8.60
C PHE A 132 -9.03 2.80 8.05
N VAL A 133 -8.51 1.68 7.55
CA VAL A 133 -7.19 1.62 6.92
C VAL A 133 -7.11 2.61 5.75
N LYS A 134 -8.13 2.66 4.88
CA LYS A 134 -8.15 3.61 3.75
C LYS A 134 -8.16 5.08 4.19
N THR A 135 -8.75 5.37 5.35
CA THR A 135 -8.74 6.71 5.92
C THR A 135 -7.36 7.08 6.44
N VAL A 136 -6.71 6.17 7.17
CA VAL A 136 -5.34 6.38 7.69
C VAL A 136 -4.34 6.49 6.54
N ASP A 137 -4.44 5.64 5.52
CA ASP A 137 -3.66 5.68 4.27
C ASP A 137 -3.65 7.08 3.64
N LYS A 138 -4.83 7.69 3.47
CA LYS A 138 -4.97 9.06 2.94
C LYS A 138 -4.36 10.16 3.82
N VAL A 139 -4.08 9.88 5.09
CA VAL A 139 -3.43 10.80 6.02
C VAL A 139 -1.90 10.67 5.96
N MET A 140 -1.37 9.50 5.60
CA MET A 140 0.07 9.22 5.61
C MET A 140 0.90 10.24 4.80
N PRO A 141 0.58 10.55 3.52
CA PRO A 141 1.31 11.57 2.77
C PRO A 141 1.24 12.97 3.39
N LYS A 142 0.19 13.27 4.17
CA LYS A 142 0.06 14.59 4.83
C LYS A 142 0.99 14.70 6.04
N ILE A 143 1.25 13.58 6.72
CA ILE A 143 2.20 13.54 7.83
C ILE A 143 3.61 13.78 7.30
N THR A 144 4.02 13.07 6.24
CA THR A 144 5.35 13.27 5.65
C THR A 144 5.52 14.69 5.12
N HIS A 145 4.53 15.24 4.41
CA HIS A 145 4.55 16.65 3.99
C HIS A 145 4.63 17.64 5.16
N LEU A 146 3.93 17.39 6.28
CA LEU A 146 4.02 18.24 7.44
C LEU A 146 5.43 18.23 8.05
N LEU A 147 6.05 17.04 8.12
CA LEU A 147 7.36 16.85 8.75
C LEU A 147 8.51 17.36 7.89
N ASN A 148 8.39 17.29 6.57
CA ASN A 148 9.43 17.75 5.62
C ASN A 148 9.13 19.11 4.97
N GLU A 149 8.20 19.88 5.55
CA GLU A 149 7.79 21.20 5.08
C GLU A 149 7.36 21.22 3.60
N GLY A 150 6.64 20.18 3.16
CA GLY A 150 6.15 20.06 1.79
C GLY A 150 7.27 19.88 0.76
N SER A 151 8.34 19.14 1.10
CA SER A 151 9.50 18.94 0.22
C SER A 151 9.12 18.47 -1.19
N THR A 152 8.13 17.58 -1.33
CA THR A 152 7.58 17.13 -2.61
C THR A 152 7.02 18.28 -3.45
N TRP A 153 6.33 19.23 -2.81
CA TRP A 153 5.73 20.40 -3.47
C TRP A 153 6.82 21.38 -3.92
N LYS A 154 7.76 21.69 -3.02
CA LYS A 154 8.91 22.56 -3.31
C LYS A 154 9.75 22.02 -4.48
N LYS A 155 10.03 20.71 -4.51
CA LYS A 155 10.78 20.07 -5.61
C LYS A 155 10.04 20.08 -6.96
N ARG A 156 8.70 20.20 -6.93
CA ARG A 156 7.86 20.33 -8.13
C ARG A 156 7.60 21.79 -8.53
N GLY A 157 8.14 22.76 -7.80
CA GLY A 157 8.02 24.19 -8.10
C GLY A 157 6.69 24.81 -7.63
N TYR A 158 6.03 24.21 -6.64
CA TYR A 158 4.89 24.83 -5.95
C TYR A 158 5.37 25.52 -4.67
N ASP A 159 4.86 26.73 -4.42
CA ASP A 159 5.12 27.55 -3.22
C ASP A 159 4.26 27.13 -2.02
#